data_AF-A0A673TLC4-F1
#
_entry.id   AF-A0A673TLC4-F1
#
_cell.length_a   1.000
_cell.length_b   1.000
_cell.length_c   1.000
_cell.angle_alpha   90.00
_cell.angle_beta   90.00
_cell.angle_gamma   90.00
#
_symmetry.space_group_name_H-M   'P 1'
#
loop_
_entity.id
_entity.type
_entity.pdbx_description
1 polymer ?
#
loop_
_entity_poly.entity_id
_entity_poly.type
_entity_poly.pdbx_seq_one_letter_code
_entity_poly.pdbx_strand_id
1 'polypeptide(L)'
;MSLTKAERNIILSMWGKISTQADAIGTQALERLFASYPQTKTYFPHFDLHPGSAHLRTHGAKVVAALGDAIKSIDNISGALAKLSELHAYVLRVDPVNFKLLSHCLLVTVASHFPADFTADAHTAWDKFLSIVSCILTEKYR
;
A
#
# COMPACT_ATOMS: atom_id res chain seq x y z
N MET A 1 -3.65 6.43 16.14
CA MET A 1 -4.96 5.83 15.88
C MET A 1 -4.82 4.31 15.95
N SER A 2 -5.80 3.59 16.51
CA SER A 2 -5.79 2.13 16.59
C SER A 2 -7.00 1.53 15.84
N LEU A 3 -6.82 0.33 15.30
CA LEU A 3 -7.90 -0.43 14.64
C LEU A 3 -8.77 -1.14 15.67
N THR A 4 -10.09 -0.98 15.55
CA THR A 4 -11.09 -1.72 16.32
C THR A 4 -11.13 -3.19 15.88
N LYS A 5 -11.75 -4.05 16.70
CA LYS A 5 -11.92 -5.48 16.36
C LYS A 5 -12.70 -5.67 15.05
N ALA A 6 -13.73 -4.86 14.81
CA ALA A 6 -14.52 -4.92 13.60
C ALA A 6 -13.69 -4.55 12.36
N GLU A 7 -12.94 -3.45 12.43
CA GLU A 7 -12.05 -3.01 11.34
C GLU A 7 -10.98 -4.07 11.04
N ARG A 8 -10.38 -4.70 12.06
CA ARG A 8 -9.40 -5.79 11.88
C ARG A 8 -10.00 -6.98 11.14
N ASN A 9 -11.21 -7.41 11.50
CA ASN A 9 -11.89 -8.52 10.83
C ASN A 9 -12.18 -8.21 9.36
N ILE A 10 -12.61 -6.98 9.07
CA ILE A 10 -12.84 -6.49 7.70
C ILE A 10 -11.54 -6.52 6.88
N ILE A 11 -10.44 -6.01 7.46
CA ILE A 11 -9.13 -6.01 6.81
C ILE A 11 -8.69 -7.43 6.49
N LEU A 12 -8.77 -8.35 7.46
CA LEU A 12 -8.39 -9.75 7.27
C LEU A 12 -9.24 -10.45 6.21
N SER A 13 -10.56 -10.21 6.21
CA SER A 13 -11.49 -10.80 5.23
C SER A 13 -11.15 -10.34 3.81
N MET A 14 -11.00 -9.04 3.60
CA MET A 14 -10.69 -8.49 2.27
C MET A 14 -9.27 -8.87 1.84
N TRP A 15 -8.32 -8.93 2.78
CA TRP A 15 -6.95 -9.40 2.51
C TRP A 15 -6.91 -10.84 2.00
N GLY A 16 -7.77 -11.72 2.52
CA GLY A 16 -7.92 -13.08 2.02
C GLY A 16 -8.20 -13.14 0.52
N LYS A 17 -8.90 -12.16 -0.03
CA LYS A 17 -9.16 -12.03 -1.47
C LYS A 17 -8.02 -11.31 -2.20
N ILE A 18 -7.55 -10.18 -1.67
CA ILE A 18 -6.45 -9.38 -2.25
C ILE A 18 -5.19 -10.22 -2.44
N SER A 19 -4.83 -11.04 -1.45
CA SER A 19 -3.61 -11.85 -1.48
C SER A 19 -3.58 -12.86 -2.65
N THR A 20 -4.74 -13.31 -3.14
CA THR A 20 -4.82 -14.20 -4.32
C THR A 20 -4.53 -13.49 -5.65
N GLN A 21 -4.56 -12.16 -5.65
CA GLN A 21 -4.33 -11.29 -6.81
C GLN A 21 -3.25 -10.23 -6.53
N ALA A 22 -2.34 -10.52 -5.60
CA ALA A 22 -1.38 -9.54 -5.08
C ALA A 22 -0.55 -8.87 -6.19
N ASP A 23 -0.05 -9.66 -7.14
CA ASP A 23 0.76 -9.16 -8.27
C ASP A 23 -0.03 -8.18 -9.14
N ALA A 24 -1.27 -8.54 -9.50
CA ALA A 24 -2.13 -7.71 -10.34
C ALA A 24 -2.51 -6.41 -9.61
N ILE A 25 -2.95 -6.50 -8.35
CA ILE A 25 -3.36 -5.35 -7.55
C ILE A 25 -2.19 -4.39 -7.33
N GLY A 26 -1.02 -4.91 -6.97
CA GLY A 26 0.18 -4.10 -6.75
C GLY A 26 0.64 -3.39 -8.03
N THR A 27 0.66 -4.11 -9.16
CA THR A 27 1.03 -3.53 -10.45
C THR A 27 0.07 -2.41 -10.85
N GLN A 28 -1.24 -2.68 -10.82
CA GLN A 28 -2.25 -1.68 -11.21
C GLN A 28 -2.27 -0.47 -10.29
N ALA A 29 -2.06 -0.65 -8.98
CA ALA A 29 -1.96 0.49 -8.07
C ALA A 29 -0.77 1.40 -8.41
N LEU A 30 0.38 0.85 -8.79
CA LEU A 30 1.53 1.62 -9.26
C LEU A 30 1.27 2.28 -10.63
N GLU A 31 0.67 1.56 -11.58
CA GLU A 31 0.28 2.14 -12.87
C GLU A 31 -0.68 3.33 -12.69
N ARG A 32 -1.68 3.20 -11.82
CA ARG A 32 -2.60 4.30 -11.45
C ARG A 32 -1.86 5.46 -10.79
N LEU A 33 -0.92 5.17 -9.88
CA LEU A 33 -0.11 6.19 -9.21
C LEU A 33 0.68 7.02 -10.23
N PHE A 34 1.41 6.35 -11.12
CA PHE A 34 2.24 7.02 -12.10
C PHE A 34 1.45 7.74 -13.18
N ALA A 35 0.27 7.24 -13.57
CA ALA A 35 -0.61 7.91 -14.51
C ALA A 35 -1.28 9.16 -13.90
N SER A 36 -1.79 9.05 -12.68
CA SER A 36 -2.59 10.10 -12.03
C SER A 36 -1.75 11.15 -11.31
N TYR A 37 -0.55 10.76 -10.86
CA TYR A 37 0.36 11.60 -10.10
C TYR A 37 1.79 11.53 -10.67
N PRO A 38 2.05 12.13 -11.85
CA PRO A 38 3.33 11.97 -12.55
C PRO A 38 4.57 12.40 -11.75
N GLN A 39 4.43 13.29 -10.76
CA GLN A 39 5.53 13.69 -9.88
C GLN A 39 6.14 12.51 -9.11
N THR A 40 5.36 11.45 -8.86
CA THR A 40 5.83 10.24 -8.17
C THR A 40 6.83 9.43 -9.00
N LYS A 41 6.87 9.63 -10.32
CA LYS A 41 7.84 8.96 -11.22
C LYS A 41 9.29 9.36 -10.94
N THR A 42 9.52 10.52 -10.29
CA THR A 42 10.86 11.02 -9.96
C THR A 42 11.64 10.09 -9.03
N TYR A 43 10.97 9.24 -8.25
CA TYR A 43 11.59 8.22 -7.40
C TYR A 43 12.03 6.96 -8.17
N PHE A 44 11.62 6.82 -9.43
CA PHE A 44 11.82 5.62 -10.24
C PHE A 44 12.50 5.89 -11.60
N PRO A 45 13.58 6.70 -11.68
CA PRO A 45 14.23 7.02 -12.96
C PRO A 45 14.89 5.80 -13.63
N HIS A 46 15.11 4.74 -12.86
CA HIS A 46 15.74 3.49 -13.28
C HIS A 46 14.72 2.39 -13.65
N PHE A 47 13.41 2.72 -13.61
CA PHE A 47 12.36 1.78 -13.96
C PHE A 47 11.87 1.98 -15.38
N ASP A 48 11.52 0.87 -16.05
CA ASP A 48 10.56 0.91 -17.13
C ASP A 48 9.16 1.10 -16.51
N LEU A 49 8.50 2.22 -16.82
CA LEU A 49 7.19 2.59 -16.29
C LEU A 49 6.06 2.43 -17.31
N HIS A 50 6.33 1.78 -18.46
CA HIS A 50 5.29 1.48 -19.43
C HIS A 50 4.34 0.38 -18.90
N PRO A 51 3.06 0.37 -19.34
CA PRO A 51 2.12 -0.68 -18.98
C PRO A 51 2.68 -2.08 -19.26
N GLY A 52 2.53 -2.99 -18.30
CA GLY A 52 3.04 -4.38 -18.42
C GLY A 52 4.53 -4.56 -18.11
N SER A 53 5.25 -3.50 -17.72
CA SER A 53 6.65 -3.57 -17.29
C SER A 53 6.90 -4.61 -16.19
N ALA A 54 7.95 -5.42 -16.36
CA ALA A 54 8.39 -6.37 -15.35
C ALA A 54 8.88 -5.68 -14.07
N HIS A 55 9.39 -4.44 -14.17
CA HIS A 55 9.80 -3.66 -13.00
C HIS A 55 8.58 -3.28 -12.15
N LEU A 56 7.50 -2.82 -12.80
CA LEU A 56 6.25 -2.50 -12.10
C LEU A 56 5.64 -3.73 -11.44
N ARG A 57 5.60 -4.87 -12.14
CA ARG A 57 5.10 -6.12 -11.58
C ARG A 57 5.89 -6.57 -10.35
N THR A 58 7.21 -6.59 -10.46
CA THR A 58 8.10 -7.02 -9.38
C THR A 58 8.01 -6.09 -8.18
N HIS A 59 7.93 -4.77 -8.40
CA HIS A 59 7.84 -3.81 -7.32
C HIS A 59 6.44 -3.80 -6.66
N GLY A 60 5.38 -3.90 -7.47
CA GLY A 60 4.01 -4.02 -6.99
C GLY A 60 3.82 -5.22 -6.07
N ALA A 61 4.38 -6.38 -6.44
CA ALA A 61 4.37 -7.57 -5.59
C ALA A 61 5.07 -7.33 -4.24
N LYS A 62 6.21 -6.62 -4.22
CA LYS A 62 6.91 -6.26 -2.97
C LYS A 62 6.08 -5.33 -2.09
N VAL A 63 5.41 -4.33 -2.68
CA VAL A 63 4.52 -3.41 -1.94
C VAL A 63 3.38 -4.17 -1.28
N VAL A 64 2.68 -5.03 -2.04
CA VAL A 64 1.55 -5.80 -1.51
C VAL A 64 2.01 -6.83 -0.49
N ALA A 65 3.17 -7.47 -0.68
CA ALA A 65 3.76 -8.36 0.31
C ALA A 65 4.02 -7.64 1.65
N ALA A 66 4.56 -6.42 1.62
CA ALA A 66 4.78 -5.63 2.83
C ALA A 66 3.46 -5.27 3.55
N LEU A 67 2.37 -4.98 2.81
CA LEU A 67 1.04 -4.83 3.40
C LEU A 67 0.56 -6.14 4.04
N GLY A 68 0.85 -7.28 3.41
CA GLY A 68 0.58 -8.60 3.96
C GLY A 68 1.30 -8.85 5.29
N ASP A 69 2.57 -8.45 5.40
CA ASP A 69 3.33 -8.57 6.64
C ASP A 69 2.78 -7.64 7.73
N ALA A 70 2.37 -6.41 7.37
CA ALA A 70 1.67 -5.52 8.28
C ALA A 70 0.34 -6.12 8.79
N ILE A 71 -0.42 -6.82 7.94
CA ILE A 71 -1.68 -7.47 8.33
C ILE A 71 -1.42 -8.71 9.21
N LYS A 72 -0.40 -9.51 8.90
CA LYS A 72 0.00 -10.64 9.76
C LYS A 72 0.45 -10.17 11.15
N SER A 73 1.04 -8.99 11.22
CA SER A 73 1.49 -8.34 12.46
C SER A 73 0.61 -7.15 12.84
N ILE A 74 -0.71 -7.25 12.67
CA ILE A 74 -1.66 -6.13 12.89
C ILE A 74 -1.68 -5.58 14.33
N ASP A 75 -1.12 -6.32 15.30
CA ASP A 75 -0.90 -5.85 16.68
C ASP A 75 0.46 -5.17 16.89
N ASN A 76 1.40 -5.35 15.97
CA ASN A 76 2.75 -4.77 16.01
C ASN A 76 3.26 -4.39 14.60
N ILE A 77 2.52 -3.51 13.91
CA ILE A 77 2.85 -3.10 12.54
C ILE A 77 4.21 -2.37 12.49
N SER A 78 4.53 -1.55 13.50
CA SER A 78 5.82 -0.83 13.57
C SER A 78 7.00 -1.80 13.62
N GLY A 79 6.91 -2.85 14.44
CA GLY A 79 7.95 -3.89 14.48
C GLY A 79 8.11 -4.62 13.15
N ALA A 80 7.01 -4.96 12.47
CA ALA A 80 7.05 -5.65 11.19
C ALA A 80 7.64 -4.78 10.06
N LEU A 81 7.36 -3.47 10.07
CA LEU A 81 7.77 -2.54 9.02
C LEU A 81 9.03 -1.72 9.37
N ALA A 82 9.68 -1.98 10.50
CA ALA A 82 10.79 -1.16 11.02
C ALA A 82 11.92 -0.95 10.00
N LYS A 83 12.32 -2.01 9.27
CA LYS A 83 13.35 -1.93 8.22
C LYS A 83 12.88 -1.12 7.02
N LEU A 84 11.61 -1.22 6.65
CA LEU A 84 11.04 -0.43 5.54
C LEU A 84 10.93 1.04 5.92
N SER A 85 10.59 1.35 7.18
CA SER A 85 10.58 2.72 7.69
C SER A 85 11.97 3.36 7.57
N GLU A 86 13.03 2.66 7.99
CA GLU A 86 14.43 3.13 7.84
C GLU A 86 14.83 3.31 6.38
N LEU A 87 14.50 2.33 5.53
CA LEU A 87 14.79 2.40 4.11
C LEU A 87 14.15 3.64 3.47
N HIS A 88 12.87 3.87 3.73
CA HIS A 88 12.16 5.00 3.15
C HIS A 88 12.68 6.33 3.72
N ALA A 89 12.93 6.42 5.03
CA ALA A 89 13.38 7.66 5.67
C ALA A 89 14.81 8.05 5.31
N TYR A 90 15.77 7.12 5.38
CA TYR A 90 17.19 7.46 5.33
C TYR A 90 17.80 7.30 3.94
N VAL A 91 17.33 6.31 3.17
CA VAL A 91 17.89 5.96 1.86
C VAL A 91 17.06 6.53 0.73
N LEU A 92 15.78 6.16 0.65
CA LEU A 92 14.92 6.55 -0.48
C LEU A 92 14.43 7.99 -0.37
N ARG A 93 14.25 8.49 0.87
CA ARG A 93 13.81 9.85 1.20
C ARG A 93 12.56 10.27 0.42
N VAL A 94 11.57 9.37 0.39
CA VAL A 94 10.30 9.61 -0.31
C VAL A 94 9.50 10.65 0.48
N ASP A 95 9.06 11.74 -0.15
CA ASP A 95 8.27 12.73 0.59
C ASP A 95 7.00 12.06 1.18
N PRO A 96 6.72 12.21 2.49
CA PRO A 96 5.58 11.60 3.17
C PRO A 96 4.24 11.77 2.46
N VAL A 97 4.05 12.84 1.67
CA VAL A 97 2.82 13.06 0.89
C VAL A 97 2.53 11.93 -0.10
N ASN A 98 3.57 11.31 -0.68
CA ASN A 98 3.40 10.30 -1.73
C ASN A 98 2.80 8.98 -1.22
N PHE A 99 2.95 8.67 0.07
CA PHE A 99 2.33 7.49 0.68
C PHE A 99 0.79 7.58 0.66
N LYS A 100 0.24 8.80 0.80
CA LYS A 100 -1.21 9.04 0.68
C LYS A 100 -1.70 8.82 -0.74
N LEU A 101 -0.91 9.23 -1.74
CA LEU A 101 -1.24 9.05 -3.15
C LEU A 101 -1.27 7.56 -3.51
N LEU A 102 -0.27 6.80 -3.09
CA LEU A 102 -0.25 5.34 -3.29
C LEU A 102 -1.40 4.66 -2.55
N SER A 103 -1.68 5.07 -1.31
CA SER A 103 -2.80 4.54 -0.52
C SER A 103 -4.14 4.75 -1.24
N HIS A 104 -4.37 5.94 -1.79
CA HIS A 104 -5.54 6.22 -2.60
C HIS A 104 -5.62 5.33 -3.85
N CYS A 105 -4.52 5.19 -4.61
CA CYS A 105 -4.49 4.32 -5.78
C CYS A 105 -4.73 2.84 -5.44
N LEU A 106 -4.24 2.37 -4.29
CA LEU A 106 -4.54 1.03 -3.79
C LEU A 106 -6.04 0.86 -3.49
N LEU A 107 -6.67 1.82 -2.80
CA LEU A 107 -8.11 1.79 -2.53
C LEU A 107 -8.92 1.76 -3.84
N VAL A 108 -8.56 2.58 -4.83
CA VAL A 108 -9.21 2.57 -6.15
C VAL A 108 -9.06 1.21 -6.86
N THR A 109 -7.85 0.63 -6.86
CA THR A 109 -7.62 -0.69 -7.45
C THR A 109 -8.45 -1.75 -6.76
N VAL A 110 -8.44 -1.80 -5.43
CA VAL A 110 -9.18 -2.79 -4.66
C VAL A 110 -10.70 -2.63 -4.87
N ALA A 111 -11.21 -1.41 -4.90
CA ALA A 111 -12.61 -1.13 -5.22
C ALA A 111 -13.01 -1.65 -6.61
N SER A 112 -12.12 -1.51 -7.60
CA SER A 112 -12.38 -1.98 -8.96
C SER A 112 -12.35 -3.52 -9.10
N HIS A 113 -11.55 -4.21 -8.29
CA HIS A 113 -11.46 -5.67 -8.30
C HIS A 113 -12.54 -6.36 -7.47
N PHE A 114 -12.98 -5.73 -6.38
CA PHE A 114 -13.91 -6.32 -5.41
C PHE A 114 -15.08 -5.38 -5.09
N PRO A 115 -15.88 -4.94 -6.09
CA PRO A 115 -16.92 -3.95 -5.89
C PRO A 115 -18.00 -4.38 -4.88
N ALA A 116 -18.29 -5.68 -4.79
CA ALA A 116 -19.26 -6.22 -3.82
C ALA A 116 -18.72 -6.22 -2.38
N ASP A 117 -17.40 -6.32 -2.20
CA ASP A 117 -16.75 -6.34 -0.89
C ASP A 117 -16.35 -4.94 -0.41
N PHE A 118 -16.20 -4.00 -1.33
CA PHE A 118 -15.76 -2.63 -1.06
C PHE A 118 -16.93 -1.74 -0.57
N THR A 119 -17.52 -2.13 0.56
CA THR A 119 -18.55 -1.36 1.26
C THR A 119 -17.97 -0.10 1.92
N ALA A 120 -18.83 0.79 2.44
CA ALA A 120 -18.38 1.97 3.18
C ALA A 120 -17.54 1.62 4.42
N ASP A 121 -17.92 0.56 5.14
CA ASP A 121 -17.16 0.06 6.30
C ASP A 121 -15.82 -0.53 5.88
N ALA A 122 -15.79 -1.27 4.76
CA ALA A 122 -14.56 -1.80 4.19
C ALA A 122 -13.61 -0.69 3.76
N HIS A 123 -14.12 0.32 3.07
CA HIS A 123 -13.35 1.49 2.67
C HIS A 123 -12.76 2.21 3.88
N THR A 124 -13.57 2.51 4.90
CA THR A 124 -13.11 3.22 6.11
C THR A 124 -12.05 2.42 6.87
N ALA A 125 -12.24 1.10 7.03
CA ALA A 125 -11.28 0.24 7.71
C ALA A 125 -9.93 0.19 6.97
N TRP A 126 -9.96 0.07 5.64
CA TRP A 126 -8.75 0.01 4.82
C TRP A 126 -8.04 1.35 4.70
N ASP A 127 -8.77 2.45 4.56
CA ASP A 127 -8.18 3.80 4.56
C ASP A 127 -7.44 4.08 5.88
N LYS A 128 -8.05 3.71 7.01
CA LYS A 128 -7.45 3.83 8.33
C LYS A 128 -6.22 2.92 8.49
N PHE A 129 -6.27 1.69 7.99
CA PHE A 129 -5.13 0.78 7.99
C PHE A 129 -3.96 1.33 7.16
N LEU A 130 -4.21 1.78 5.94
CA LEU A 130 -3.19 2.36 5.06
C LEU A 130 -2.62 3.67 5.63
N SER A 131 -3.45 4.45 6.33
CA SER A 131 -3.00 5.63 7.07
C SER A 131 -2.04 5.26 8.20
N ILE A 132 -2.33 4.20 8.98
CA ILE A 132 -1.42 3.68 10.02
C ILE A 132 -0.10 3.21 9.40
N VAL A 133 -0.15 2.43 8.33
CA VAL A 133 1.05 1.98 7.61
C VAL A 133 1.87 3.17 7.11
N SER A 134 1.22 4.17 6.52
CA SER A 134 1.90 5.39 6.03
C SER A 134 2.57 6.17 7.17
N CYS A 135 1.90 6.32 8.31
CA CYS A 135 2.50 6.95 9.50
C CYS A 135 3.75 6.21 9.98
N ILE A 136 3.70 4.87 10.04
CA ILE A 136 4.83 4.04 10.47
C ILE A 136 6.00 4.14 9.48
N LEU A 137 5.73 4.08 8.17
CA LEU A 137 6.77 4.22 7.14
C LEU A 137 7.41 5.61 7.12
N THR A 138 6.77 6.61 7.74
CA THR A 138 7.25 7.98 7.80
C THR A 138 7.71 8.41 9.20
N GLU A 139 7.66 7.53 10.20
CA GLU A 139 7.93 7.88 11.60
C GLU A 139 9.39 8.28 11.87
N LYS A 140 10.33 7.83 11.02
CA LYS A 140 11.79 8.09 11.15
C LYS A 140 12.30 9.27 10.29
N TYR A 141 11.41 10.06 9.68
CA TYR A 141 11.81 11.19 8.83
C TYR A 141 12.29 12.41 9.63
N ARG A 142 12.11 12.41 10.97
CA ARG A 142 12.45 13.52 11.86
C ARG A 142 13.02 13.01 13.17
#